data_AF-A0A933GHI1-F1
#
_entry.id   AF-A0A933GHI1-F1
#
_cell.length_a   1.000
_cell.length_b   1.000
_cell.length_c   1.000
_cell.angle_alpha   90.00
_cell.angle_beta   90.00
_cell.angle_gamma   90.00
#
_symmetry.space_group_name_H-M   'P 1'
#
loop_
_entity.id
_entity.type
_entity.pdbx_description
1 polymer ?
#
loop_
_entity_poly.entity_id
_entity_poly.type
_entity_poly.pdbx_seq_one_letter_code
_entity_poly.pdbx_strand_id
1 'polypeptide(L)'
;MFIKRTTRRIHGKTYVNHLLVESVATPRGPRHRVICSLGALTPAPKAHWAGLAQKLQAALAGQTPLLPDAKLDALAARVRPSRRAPRPGAADVVAVHTDEVQT
;
A
#
# COMPACT_ATOMS: atom_id res chain seq x y z
N MET A 1 9.80 -4.07 4.51
CA MET A 1 8.43 -4.34 5.04
C MET A 1 8.03 -5.78 4.73
N PHE A 2 7.06 -6.37 5.44
CA PHE A 2 6.54 -7.72 5.17
C PHE A 2 5.05 -7.85 5.52
N ILE A 3 4.41 -8.90 5.02
CA ILE A 3 3.00 -9.20 5.31
C ILE A 3 2.90 -10.24 6.43
N LYS A 4 2.23 -9.88 7.52
CA LYS A 4 1.97 -10.76 8.66
C LYS A 4 0.52 -11.22 8.65
N ARG A 5 0.30 -12.53 8.65
CA ARG A 5 -1.03 -13.12 8.88
C ARG A 5 -1.40 -12.99 10.36
N THR A 6 -2.63 -12.56 10.63
CA THR A 6 -3.22 -12.52 11.98
C THR A 6 -4.55 -13.27 11.97
N THR A 7 -4.82 -14.00 13.05
CA THR A 7 -6.07 -14.74 13.24
C THR A 7 -6.75 -14.28 14.52
N ARG A 8 -8.07 -14.13 14.47
CA ARG A 8 -8.89 -13.84 15.65
C ARG A 8 -10.09 -14.77 15.66
N ARG A 9 -10.39 -15.37 16.81
CA ARG A 9 -11.58 -16.21 17.01
C ARG A 9 -12.61 -15.43 17.82
N ILE A 10 -13.83 -15.30 17.29
CA ILE A 10 -14.94 -14.58 17.92
C ILE A 10 -16.20 -15.42 17.73
N HIS A 11 -16.90 -15.77 18.81
CA HIS A 11 -18.14 -16.57 18.79
C HIS A 11 -18.04 -17.81 17.89
N GLY A 12 -16.94 -18.57 18.03
CA GLY A 12 -16.69 -19.78 17.23
C GLY A 12 -16.26 -19.56 15.77
N LYS A 13 -16.31 -18.31 15.27
CA LYS A 13 -15.87 -17.95 13.91
C LYS A 13 -14.41 -17.49 13.91
N THR A 14 -13.63 -17.95 12.94
CA THR A 14 -12.22 -17.57 12.77
C THR A 14 -12.11 -16.52 11.66
N TYR A 15 -11.61 -15.34 12.02
CA TYR A 15 -11.33 -14.24 11.11
C TYR A 15 -9.85 -14.21 10.80
N VAL A 16 -9.52 -14.15 9.51
CA VAL A 16 -8.15 -14.04 9.02
C VAL A 16 -7.97 -12.64 8.44
N ASN A 17 -6.91 -11.97 8.87
CA ASN A 17 -6.48 -10.69 8.33
C ASN A 17 -4.99 -10.75 8.01
N HIS A 18 -4.53 -9.85 7.14
CA HIS A 18 -3.14 -9.68 6.78
C HIS A 18 -2.75 -8.23 7.04
N LEU A 19 -1.63 -8.03 7.73
CA LEU A 19 -1.13 -6.71 8.09
C LEU A 19 0.14 -6.43 7.30
N LEU A 20 0.26 -5.20 6.80
CA LEU A 20 1.54 -4.69 6.32
C LEU A 20 2.34 -4.18 7.53
N VAL A 21 3.54 -4.73 7.71
CA VAL A 21 4.38 -4.49 8.89
C VAL A 21 5.77 -4.03 8.46
N GLU A 22 6.31 -3.06 9.18
CA GLU A 22 7.72 -2.68 9.10
C GLU A 22 8.49 -3.13 10.35
N SER A 23 9.77 -3.43 10.18
CA SER A 23 10.69 -3.71 11.29
C SER A 23 11.43 -2.42 11.61
N VAL A 24 11.31 -1.95 12.85
CA VAL A 24 11.91 -0.71 13.36
C VAL A 24 12.96 -1.08 14.39
N ALA A 25 14.18 -0.57 14.22
CA ALA A 25 15.22 -0.71 15.22
C ALA A 25 14.88 0.12 16.46
N THR A 26 14.88 -0.50 17.65
CA THR A 26 14.73 0.21 18.92
C THR A 26 15.90 -0.15 19.83
N PRO A 27 16.20 0.66 20.88
CA PRO A 27 17.28 0.34 21.81
C PRO A 27 17.13 -1.04 22.48
N ARG A 28 15.90 -1.55 22.62
CA ARG A 28 15.59 -2.89 23.17
C ARG A 28 15.45 -3.97 22.09
N GLY A 29 16.06 -3.74 20.92
CA GLY A 29 16.04 -4.62 19.76
C GLY A 29 14.98 -4.27 18.72
N PRO A 30 14.92 -5.00 17.59
CA PRO A 30 13.92 -4.79 16.55
C PRO A 30 12.48 -4.92 17.09
N ARG A 31 11.58 -4.08 16.60
CA ARG A 31 10.15 -4.11 16.90
C ARG A 31 9.34 -4.04 15.61
N HIS A 32 8.15 -4.59 15.64
CA HIS A 32 7.22 -4.53 14.52
C HIS A 32 6.28 -3.33 14.69
N ARG A 33 6.20 -2.48 13.66
CA ARG A 33 5.18 -1.44 13.55
C ARG A 33 4.20 -1.81 12.44
N VAL A 34 2.91 -1.81 12.77
CA VAL A 34 1.84 -2.06 11.80
C VAL A 34 1.60 -0.77 11.04
N ILE A 35 1.62 -0.84 9.70
CA ILE A 35 1.34 0.29 8.82
C ILE A 35 -0.14 0.35 8.48
N CYS A 36 -0.68 -0.77 8.00
CA CYS A 36 -2.10 -0.87 7.67
C CYS A 36 -2.61 -2.31 7.68
N SER A 37 -3.94 -2.43 7.73
CA SER A 37 -4.66 -3.69 7.53
C SER A 37 -4.96 -3.88 6.04
N LEU A 38 -4.62 -5.04 5.50
CA LEU A 38 -4.84 -5.41 4.10
C LEU A 38 -6.11 -6.26 3.90
N GLY A 39 -6.78 -6.67 4.98
CA GLY A 39 -7.89 -7.60 4.91
C GLY A 39 -7.46 -9.05 4.66
N ALA A 40 -8.40 -9.86 4.19
CA ALA A 40 -8.12 -11.24 3.80
C ALA A 40 -7.54 -11.25 2.38
N LEU A 41 -6.29 -11.72 2.25
CA LEU A 41 -5.64 -11.87 0.94
C LEU A 41 -6.01 -13.19 0.24
N THR A 42 -6.88 -14.01 0.83
CA THR A 42 -7.35 -15.26 0.22
C THR A 42 -8.20 -14.96 -1.03
N PRO A 43 -8.00 -15.67 -2.15
CA PRO A 43 -7.23 -16.93 -2.32
C PRO A 43 -5.75 -16.76 -2.74
N ALA A 44 -5.17 -15.55 -2.67
CA ALA A 44 -3.82 -15.31 -3.20
C ALA A 44 -2.74 -16.15 -2.48
N PRO A 45 -1.86 -16.85 -3.22
CA PRO A 45 -0.76 -17.64 -2.67
C PRO A 45 0.22 -16.83 -1.83
N LYS A 46 0.75 -17.45 -0.76
CA LYS A 46 1.77 -16.85 0.12
C LYS A 46 3.07 -16.48 -0.61
N ALA A 47 3.40 -17.20 -1.70
CA ALA A 47 4.58 -16.92 -2.52
C ALA A 47 4.59 -15.48 -3.07
N HIS A 48 3.42 -14.89 -3.33
CA HIS A 48 3.32 -13.53 -3.86
C HIS A 48 3.42 -12.44 -2.79
N TRP A 49 3.38 -12.79 -1.49
CA TRP A 49 3.33 -11.79 -0.43
C TRP A 49 4.60 -10.96 -0.31
N ALA A 50 5.76 -11.56 -0.61
CA ALA A 50 7.03 -10.82 -0.62
C ALA A 50 7.03 -9.74 -1.71
N GLY A 51 6.65 -10.10 -2.94
CA GLY A 51 6.54 -9.14 -4.05
C GLY A 51 5.48 -8.06 -3.78
N LEU A 52 4.35 -8.43 -3.18
CA LEU A 52 3.33 -7.45 -2.78
C LEU A 52 3.87 -6.47 -1.73
N ALA A 53 4.58 -6.94 -0.71
CA ALA A 53 5.18 -6.07 0.31
C ALA A 53 6.21 -5.10 -0.29
N GLN A 54 7.02 -5.56 -1.24
CA GLN A 54 7.99 -4.73 -1.96
C GLN A 54 7.29 -3.66 -2.81
N LYS A 55 6.26 -4.03 -3.59
CA LYS A 55 5.46 -3.07 -4.38
C LYS A 55 4.81 -2.01 -3.48
N LEU A 56 4.24 -2.41 -2.35
CA LEU A 56 3.64 -1.47 -1.39
C LEU A 56 4.69 -0.55 -0.76
N GLN A 57 5.87 -1.08 -0.41
CA GLN A 57 6.97 -0.27 0.12
C GLN A 57 7.45 0.76 -0.91
N ALA A 58 7.65 0.35 -2.16
CA ALA A 58 8.03 1.24 -3.26
C ALA A 58 6.99 2.36 -3.45
N ALA A 59 5.71 1.99 -3.50
CA ALA A 59 4.61 2.96 -3.62
C ALA A 59 4.55 3.95 -2.44
N LEU A 60 4.73 3.47 -1.20
CA LEU A 60 4.79 4.34 -0.01
C LEU A 60 6.01 5.27 -0.02
N ALA A 61 7.11 4.84 -0.63
CA ALA A 61 8.32 5.66 -0.83
C ALA A 61 8.20 6.62 -2.04
N GLY A 62 7.07 6.64 -2.75
CA GLY A 62 6.88 7.46 -3.94
C GLY A 62 7.61 6.95 -5.18
N GLN A 63 8.10 5.71 -5.16
CA GLN A 63 8.76 5.10 -6.31
C GLN A 63 7.75 4.65 -7.36
N THR A 64 7.97 5.08 -8.59
CA THR A 64 7.23 4.63 -9.76
C THR A 64 7.89 3.36 -10.32
N PRO A 65 7.12 2.32 -10.71
CA PRO A 65 7.71 1.14 -11.33
C PRO A 65 8.37 1.52 -12.67
N LEU A 66 9.52 0.91 -12.97
CA LEU A 66 10.24 1.13 -14.23
C LEU A 66 9.43 0.66 -15.45
N LEU A 67 8.69 -0.45 -15.28
CA LEU A 67 7.85 -1.02 -16.32
C LEU A 67 6.37 -0.84 -15.94
N PRO A 68 5.52 -0.49 -16.92
CA PRO A 68 4.08 -0.41 -16.69
C PRO A 68 3.51 -1.79 -16.33
N ASP A 69 2.52 -1.81 -15.44
CA ASP A 69 1.80 -3.02 -15.02
C ASP A 69 0.32 -2.80 -15.35
N ALA A 70 -0.06 -3.07 -16.60
CA ALA A 70 -1.39 -2.75 -17.13
C ALA A 70 -2.53 -3.33 -16.27
N LYS A 71 -2.33 -4.48 -15.62
CA LYS A 71 -3.31 -5.08 -14.71
C LYS A 71 -3.44 -4.25 -13.43
N LEU A 72 -2.32 -3.86 -12.85
CA LEU A 72 -2.30 -3.00 -11.67
C LEU A 72 -2.90 -1.63 -11.98
N ASP A 73 -2.57 -1.06 -13.14
CA ASP A 73 -3.06 0.25 -13.58
C ASP A 73 -4.58 0.23 -13.80
N ALA A 74 -5.10 -0.82 -14.43
CA ALA A 74 -6.55 -1.00 -14.59
C ALA A 74 -7.27 -1.14 -13.24
N LEU A 75 -6.69 -1.89 -12.29
CA LEU A 75 -7.21 -2.01 -10.94
C LEU A 75 -7.18 -0.67 -10.19
N ALA A 76 -6.08 0.07 -10.30
CA ALA A 76 -5.93 1.39 -9.70
C ALA A 76 -6.95 2.36 -10.27
N ALA A 77 -7.18 2.37 -11.59
CA ALA A 77 -8.19 3.20 -12.23
C ALA A 77 -9.61 2.91 -11.72
N ARG A 78 -9.94 1.64 -11.45
CA ARG A 78 -11.26 1.24 -10.91
C ARG A 78 -11.47 1.65 -9.46
N VAL A 79 -10.41 1.70 -8.66
CA VAL A 79 -10.49 1.97 -7.21
C VAL A 79 -10.25 3.44 -6.89
N ARG A 80 -9.55 4.20 -7.74
CA ARG A 80 -9.35 5.63 -7.57
C ARG A 80 -10.74 6.28 -7.45
N PRO A 81 -11.07 6.86 -6.28
CA PRO A 81 -12.32 7.58 -6.15
C PRO A 81 -12.30 8.68 -7.21
N SER A 82 -13.42 8.89 -7.91
CA SER A 82 -13.59 10.10 -8.72
C SER A 82 -13.20 11.26 -7.83
N ARG A 83 -12.07 11.91 -8.18
CA ARG A 83 -11.54 13.04 -7.43
C ARG A 83 -12.66 14.07 -7.49
N ARG A 84 -13.46 14.18 -6.43
CA ARG A 84 -14.50 15.21 -6.34
C ARG A 84 -13.80 16.51 -6.72
N ALA A 85 -14.30 17.16 -7.77
CA ALA A 85 -13.76 18.44 -8.20
C ALA A 85 -13.58 19.31 -6.95
N PRO A 86 -12.45 20.04 -6.83
CA PRO A 86 -12.29 20.99 -5.75
C PRO A 86 -13.56 21.83 -5.68
N ARG A 87 -14.17 21.96 -4.50
CA ARG A 87 -15.22 22.95 -4.33
C ARG A 87 -14.63 24.27 -4.82
N PRO A 88 -15.27 25.00 -5.75
CA PRO A 88 -14.77 26.29 -6.18
C PRO A 88 -14.64 27.16 -4.92
N GLY A 89 -13.39 27.48 -4.53
CA GLY A 89 -13.08 28.24 -3.30
C GLY A 89 -11.93 27.73 -2.44
N ALA A 90 -11.39 26.51 -2.65
CA ALA A 90 -10.20 26.03 -1.93
C ALA A 90 -8.93 26.17 -2.79
N ALA A 91 -8.60 27.39 -3.17
CA ALA A 91 -7.35 27.71 -3.86
C ALA A 91 -6.27 28.01 -2.82
N ASP A 92 -5.53 26.98 -2.42
CA ASP A 92 -4.20 27.20 -1.79
C ASP A 92 -3.26 25.99 -1.93
N VAL A 93 -3.42 25.20 -3.00
CA VAL A 93 -2.51 24.08 -3.28
C VAL A 93 -1.70 24.41 -4.52
N VAL A 94 -0.45 24.86 -4.32
CA VAL A 94 0.54 25.01 -5.39
C VAL A 94 0.99 23.62 -5.81
N ALA A 95 0.58 23.19 -7.00
CA ALA A 95 1.13 22.00 -7.64
C ALA A 95 2.43 22.39 -8.36
N VAL A 96 3.57 21.92 -7.84
CA VAL A 96 4.85 22.04 -8.54
C VAL A 96 4.95 20.87 -9.52
N HIS A 97 4.88 21.17 -10.81
CA HIS A 97 5.24 20.23 -11.86
C HIS A 97 6.71 20.40 -12.19
N THR A 98 7.49 19.34 -12.03
CA THR A 98 8.88 19.28 -12.48
C THR A 98 8.90 18.93 -13.97
N ASP A 99 9.40 19.84 -14.79
CA ASP A 99 9.64 19.57 -16.21
C ASP A 99 10.77 18.56 -16.41
N GLU A 100 10.60 17.64 -17.34
CA GLU A 100 11.64 16.74 -17.81
C GLU A 100 12.58 17.51 -18.76
N VAL A 101 13.88 17.49 -18.45
CA VAL A 101 14.92 18.06 -19.31
C VAL A 101 15.26 17.04 -20.39
N GLN A 102 14.98 17.39 -21.65
CA GLN A 102 15.48 16.64 -22.81
C GLN A 102 16.93 17.08 -23.09
N THR A 103 17.85 16.13 -23.09
CA THR A 103 19.26 16.26 -23.52
C THR A 103 19.40 16.15 -25.03
#